data_AF-A0A968Q835-F1
#
_entry.id   AF-A0A968Q835-F1
#
_cell.length_a   1.000
_cell.length_b   1.000
_cell.length_c   1.000
_cell.angle_alpha   90.00
_cell.angle_beta   90.00
_cell.angle_gamma   90.00
#
_symmetry.space_group_name_H-M   'P 1'
#
loop_
_entity.id
_entity.type
_entity.pdbx_description
1 polymer ?
#
loop_
_entity_poly.entity_id
_entity_poly.type
_entity_poly.pdbx_seq_one_letter_code
_entity_poly.pdbx_strand_id
1 'polypeptide(L)'
;MDIFQPGDVVLLTFPFTDAVGQKRRPALVLIDTGDPDIVVARITSQPYSTAFDILLTHWQSADLLVPSTVRLHKVATLDKGLVNRRLGCLAADQ
;
A
#
# COMPACT_ATOMS: atom_id res chain seq x y z
N MET A 1 -13.35 -8.67 -11.12
CA MET A 1 -12.52 -8.10 -10.05
C MET A 1 -11.29 -7.51 -10.71
N ASP A 2 -10.83 -6.34 -10.26
CA ASP A 2 -9.61 -5.75 -10.81
C ASP A 2 -8.40 -6.65 -10.51
N ILE A 3 -7.47 -6.69 -11.47
CA ILE A 3 -6.17 -7.33 -11.31
C ILE A 3 -5.17 -6.21 -11.07
N PHE A 4 -4.51 -6.24 -9.92
CA PHE A 4 -3.45 -5.31 -9.58
C PHE A 4 -2.09 -5.84 -10.03
N GLN A 5 -1.14 -4.95 -10.27
CA GLN A 5 0.23 -5.29 -10.59
C GLN A 5 1.15 -5.00 -9.40
N PRO A 6 2.24 -5.76 -9.19
CA PRO A 6 3.29 -5.37 -8.26
C PRO A 6 3.77 -3.94 -8.55
N GLY A 7 3.86 -3.11 -7.52
CA GLY A 7 4.17 -1.69 -7.68
C GLY A 7 2.96 -0.77 -7.69
N ASP A 8 1.74 -1.30 -7.85
CA ASP A 8 0.52 -0.51 -7.73
C ASP A 8 0.35 0.03 -6.31
N VAL A 9 -0.11 1.28 -6.23
CA VAL A 9 -0.46 1.92 -4.96
C VAL A 9 -1.97 2.05 -4.90
N VAL A 10 -2.55 1.45 -3.87
CA VAL A 10 -3.99 1.38 -3.65
C VAL A 10 -4.37 2.03 -2.34
N LEU A 11 -5.51 2.72 -2.30
CA LEU A 11 -6.11 3.20 -1.05
C LEU A 11 -7.08 2.14 -0.55
N LEU A 12 -6.83 1.64 0.67
CA LEU A 12 -7.67 0.59 1.26
C LEU A 12 -8.05 0.91 2.70
N THR A 13 -9.17 0.35 3.13
CA THR A 13 -9.62 0.40 4.52
C THR A 13 -8.92 -0.69 5.31
N PHE A 14 -7.91 -0.33 6.11
CA PHE A 14 -7.23 -1.30 6.96
C PHE A 14 -8.13 -1.71 8.14
N PRO A 15 -8.43 -3.00 8.32
CA PRO A 15 -8.97 -3.49 9.57
C PRO A 15 -7.84 -3.47 10.61
N PHE A 16 -7.87 -2.54 11.56
CA PHE A 16 -6.92 -2.56 12.67
C PHE A 16 -7.24 -3.72 13.62
N THR A 17 -6.20 -4.29 14.23
CA THR A 17 -6.24 -5.31 15.30
C THR A 17 -7.19 -4.95 16.45
N ASP A 18 -7.46 -3.66 16.60
CA ASP A 18 -8.10 -3.04 17.74
C ASP A 18 -9.62 -2.86 17.53
N ALA A 19 -10.15 -3.22 16.34
CA ALA A 19 -11.57 -3.22 15.94
C ALA A 19 -12.39 -1.91 16.10
N VAL A 20 -11.83 -0.86 16.70
CA VAL A 20 -12.57 0.38 17.06
C VAL A 20 -12.43 1.49 16.00
N GLY A 21 -11.62 1.31 14.96
CA GLY A 21 -11.48 2.33 13.91
C GLY A 21 -11.05 1.77 12.55
N GLN A 22 -11.75 2.22 11.51
CA GLN A 22 -11.33 2.06 10.12
C GLN A 22 -10.54 3.31 9.70
N LYS A 23 -9.27 3.13 9.32
CA LYS A 23 -8.50 4.22 8.67
C LYS A 23 -8.16 3.80 7.25
N ARG A 24 -8.49 4.68 6.30
CA ARG A 24 -8.05 4.56 4.92
C ARG A 24 -6.56 4.87 4.85
N ARG A 25 -5.77 3.95 4.31
CA ARG A 25 -4.34 4.18 4.12
C ARG A 25 -3.90 3.65 2.76
N PRO A 26 -2.94 4.33 2.12
CA PRO A 26 -2.29 3.77 0.95
C PRO A 26 -1.54 2.48 1.32
N ALA A 27 -1.48 1.55 0.38
CA ALA A 27 -0.68 0.34 0.46
C ALA A 27 -0.07 0.03 -0.91
N LEU A 28 1.11 -0.57 -0.87
CA LEU A 28 1.82 -1.05 -2.04
C LEU A 28 1.37 -2.49 -2.32
N VAL A 29 0.88 -2.77 -3.52
CA VAL A 29 0.61 -4.13 -3.98
C VAL A 29 1.93 -4.83 -4.25
N LEU A 30 2.10 -5.99 -3.62
CA LEU A 30 3.25 -6.87 -3.80
C LEU A 30 2.90 -8.05 -4.70
N ILE A 31 1.73 -8.66 -4.50
CA ILE A 31 1.29 -9.86 -5.22
C ILE A 31 -0.22 -9.79 -5.41
N ASP A 32 -0.67 -10.11 -6.62
CA ASP A 32 -2.05 -10.43 -6.96
C ASP A 32 -2.04 -11.70 -7.83
N THR A 33 -2.67 -12.76 -7.35
CA THR A 33 -2.77 -14.07 -8.00
C THR A 33 -4.04 -14.24 -8.84
N GLY A 34 -4.86 -13.20 -8.95
CA GLY A 34 -6.15 -13.21 -9.64
C GLY A 34 -7.31 -13.76 -8.81
N ASP A 35 -7.05 -14.18 -7.57
CA ASP A 35 -8.09 -14.57 -6.61
C ASP A 35 -8.70 -13.32 -5.91
N PRO A 36 -9.66 -13.48 -4.97
CA PRO A 36 -10.27 -12.36 -4.27
C PRO A 36 -9.33 -11.56 -3.36
N ASP A 37 -8.12 -12.04 -3.07
CA ASP A 37 -7.19 -11.43 -2.13
C ASP A 37 -6.00 -10.77 -2.84
N ILE A 38 -5.34 -9.84 -2.14
CA ILE A 38 -4.06 -9.25 -2.54
C ILE A 38 -3.09 -9.20 -1.37
N VAL A 39 -1.81 -9.36 -1.66
CA VAL A 39 -0.72 -9.17 -0.69
C VAL A 39 -0.19 -7.76 -0.84
N VAL A 40 -0.19 -7.00 0.26
CA VAL A 40 0.20 -5.58 0.26
C VAL A 40 1.17 -5.25 1.39
N ALA A 41 2.06 -4.28 1.17
CA ALA A 41 2.85 -3.63 2.21
C ALA A 41 2.25 -2.26 2.59
N ARG A 42 2.29 -1.92 3.89
CA ARG A 42 1.77 -0.64 4.38
C ARG A 42 2.62 0.54 3.87
N ILE A 43 1.95 1.59 3.41
CA ILE A 43 2.55 2.91 3.21
C ILE A 43 2.16 3.83 4.38
N THR A 44 3.09 4.65 4.84
CA THR A 44 2.88 5.61 5.94
C THR A 44 3.59 6.92 5.67
N SER A 45 3.01 8.05 6.10
CA SER A 45 3.68 9.37 6.04
C SER A 45 4.74 9.58 7.12
N GLN A 46 4.90 8.61 8.03
CA GLN A 46 5.91 8.70 9.08
C GLN A 46 7.29 8.33 8.52
N PRO A 47 8.32 9.14 8.81
CA PRO A 47 9.67 8.88 8.34
C PRO A 47 10.30 7.75 9.18
N TYR A 48 10.30 6.54 8.62
CA TYR A 48 10.96 5.39 9.22
C TYR A 48 12.17 5.00 8.36
N SER A 49 13.20 4.45 8.99
CA SER A 49 14.50 4.20 8.33
C SER A 49 15.15 2.89 8.78
N THR A 50 14.36 1.82 8.93
CA THR A 50 14.91 0.48 9.16
C THR A 50 15.38 -0.16 7.85
N ALA A 51 16.07 -1.30 7.92
CA ALA A 51 16.53 -2.05 6.75
C ALA A 51 15.40 -2.56 5.82
N PHE A 52 14.14 -2.49 6.28
CA PHE A 52 12.95 -2.92 5.54
C PHE A 52 12.04 -1.74 5.17
N ASP A 53 12.49 -0.51 5.39
CA ASP A 53 11.74 0.70 5.07
C ASP A 53 12.31 1.34 3.81
N ILE A 54 11.43 1.65 2.85
CA ILE A 54 11.79 2.34 1.61
C ILE A 54 11.17 3.73 1.65
N LEU A 55 11.99 4.75 1.71
CA LEU A 55 11.55 6.14 1.59
C LEU A 55 11.19 6.43 0.13
N LEU A 56 9.96 6.86 -0.13
CA LEU A 56 9.51 7.17 -1.48
C LEU A 56 9.99 8.56 -1.90
N THR A 57 10.94 8.60 -2.85
CA THR A 57 11.45 9.85 -3.46
C THR A 57 10.43 10.46 -4.44
N HIS A 58 9.78 9.62 -5.24
CA HIS A 58 8.77 9.97 -6.25
C HIS A 58 7.34 9.69 -5.75
N TRP A 59 6.97 10.15 -4.56
CA TRP A 59 5.66 9.87 -3.98
C TRP A 59 4.49 10.49 -4.79
N GLN A 60 4.74 11.60 -5.49
CA GLN A 60 3.74 12.27 -6.33
C GLN A 60 3.30 11.42 -7.52
N SER A 61 4.20 10.63 -8.12
CA SER A 61 3.84 9.77 -9.26
C SER A 61 2.91 8.63 -8.85
N ALA A 62 2.90 8.28 -7.56
CA ALA A 62 1.99 7.31 -6.96
C ALA A 62 0.69 7.93 -6.42
N ASP A 63 0.40 9.21 -6.73
CA ASP A 63 -0.75 9.99 -6.23
C ASP A 63 -0.86 9.99 -4.68
N LEU A 64 0.29 9.92 -4.00
CA LEU A 64 0.36 10.18 -2.57
C LEU A 64 0.31 11.70 -2.35
N LEU A 65 -0.18 12.15 -1.18
CA LEU A 65 -0.31 13.59 -0.88
C LEU A 65 0.93 14.18 -0.20
N VAL A 66 1.76 13.33 0.39
CA VAL A 66 2.91 13.70 1.21
C VAL A 66 4.05 12.70 1.04
N PRO A 67 5.30 13.10 1.32
CA PRO A 67 6.41 12.15 1.46
C PRO A 67 6.02 10.97 2.34
N SER A 68 6.32 9.77 1.87
CA SER A 68 5.82 8.54 2.48
C SER A 68 6.88 7.44 2.46
N THR A 69 6.71 6.45 3.31
CA THR A 69 7.60 5.31 3.49
C THR A 69 6.81 4.02 3.29
N VAL A 70 7.30 3.11 2.45
CA VAL A 70 6.83 1.73 2.38
C VAL A 70 7.48 0.94 3.51
N ARG A 71 6.67 0.23 4.31
CA ARG A 71 7.12 -0.64 5.40
C ARG A 71 7.08 -2.10 4.92
N LEU A 72 8.15 -2.62 4.31
CA LEU A 72 8.15 -3.97 3.69
C LEU A 72 7.96 -5.11 4.70
N HIS A 73 8.29 -4.91 5.97
CA HIS A 73 8.02 -5.87 7.04
C HIS A 73 6.62 -5.76 7.65
N LYS A 74 5.76 -4.88 7.12
CA LYS A 74 4.37 -4.71 7.54
C LYS A 74 3.43 -5.11 6.40
N VAL A 75 3.46 -6.40 6.08
CA VAL A 75 2.67 -7.03 5.02
C VAL A 75 1.33 -7.54 5.56
N ALA A 76 0.30 -7.52 4.73
CA ALA A 76 -0.99 -8.17 4.99
C ALA A 76 -1.57 -8.76 3.70
N THR A 77 -2.31 -9.87 3.83
CA THR A 77 -3.20 -10.39 2.78
C THR A 77 -4.60 -9.86 3.07
N LEU A 78 -5.22 -9.21 2.09
CA LEU A 78 -6.50 -8.51 2.27
C LEU A 78 -7.43 -8.76 1.08
N ASP A 79 -8.73 -8.89 1.38
CA ASP A 79 -9.79 -8.98 0.37
C ASP A 79 -9.82 -7.71 -0.51
N LYS A 80 -9.91 -7.90 -1.83
CA LYS A 80 -9.95 -6.81 -2.84
C LYS A 80 -11.13 -5.86 -2.64
N GLY A 81 -12.22 -6.29 -2.01
CA GLY A 81 -13.35 -5.45 -1.65
C GLY A 81 -13.01 -4.38 -0.60
N LEU A 82 -11.87 -4.50 0.11
CA LEU A 82 -11.36 -3.44 0.98
C LEU A 82 -10.66 -2.31 0.22
N VAL A 83 -10.33 -2.52 -1.05
CA VAL A 83 -9.71 -1.50 -1.91
C VAL A 83 -10.77 -0.46 -2.29
N ASN A 84 -10.55 0.79 -1.89
CA ASN A 84 -11.44 1.89 -2.22
C ASN A 84 -11.17 2.42 -3.63
N ARG A 85 -9.89 2.54 -4.02
CA ARG A 85 -9.45 2.94 -5.36
C ARG A 85 -7.95 2.68 -5.57
N ARG A 86 -7.54 2.55 -6.83
CA ARG A 86 -6.13 2.67 -7.24
C ARG A 86 -5.72 4.14 -7.25
N LEU A 87 -4.55 4.44 -6.68
CA LEU A 87 -3.96 5.80 -6.65
C LEU A 87 -2.99 5.98 -7.81
N GLY A 88 -2.09 5.02 -8.00
CA GLY A 88 -1.08 5.07 -9.07
C GLY A 88 -0.16 3.87 -9.00
N CYS A 89 1.10 4.06 -9.38
CA CYS A 89 2.17 3.08 -9.25
C CYS A 89 3.46 3.76 -8.79
N LEU A 90 4.36 2.99 -8.18
CA LEU A 90 5.72 3.44 -7.92
C LEU A 90 6.45 3.69 -9.24
N ALA A 91 7.34 4.67 -9.25
CA ALA A 91 8.25 4.88 -10.36
C ALA A 91 9.23 3.69 -10.48
N ALA A 92 9.72 3.42 -11.69
CA ALA A 92 10.58 2.27 -11.95
C ALA A 92 11.94 2.33 -11.22
N ASP A 93 12.35 3.54 -10.81
CA ASP A 93 13.58 3.85 -10.09
C ASP A 93 13.36 4.11 -8.58
N GLN A 94 12.19 3.73 -8.06
CA GLN A 94 11.96 3.62 -6.61
C GLN A 94 12.65 2.40 -6.00
#